data_AF-A0A3M2A9G2-F1
#
_entry.id   AF-A0A3M2A9G2-F1
#
_cell.length_a   1.000
_cell.length_b   1.000
_cell.length_c   1.000
_cell.angle_alpha   90.00
_cell.angle_beta   90.00
_cell.angle_gamma   90.00
#
_symmetry.space_group_name_H-M   'P 1'
#
loop_
_entity.id
_entity.type
_entity.pdbx_description
1 polymer ?
#
loop_
_entity_poly.entity_id
_entity_poly.type
_entity_poly.pdbx_seq_one_letter_code
_entity_poly.pdbx_strand_id
1 'polypeptide(L)'
;MSRDAPPRDDVALDGTGGGGRRKSAHRPVSNPAMFERPWVAYCAAAVLVAACGSNGSNDTQAGTDGGEGGGTGTSGATTIATSGATASATSQGSASASGTSASTGSSGGQTSSTDSGTGTTAGSGGTAGTGGGSQGTGGGSATGGGTATGGTTGGIVCTKVDVVFAVDNSGSMQQEIAAMQGPVFDALPDQLLMVGNGIDEFHLGVKNACPKPGYLHDTGDGGPCNFSTGKNWMSSDSPNLDAEYACVMELTDAGYMGMNDQCVDAGDLKDDDEQPAQTAARVVSPPAVDQQNAGFLQDDALLFVVAMTDEDEELIDDMGNPLTPQEVADRIIAAKGVVDNVVFLGIGGASNCNGPYGSANDAVNLQAITQIFVDADRGLFWDLCQGDLETAFAQAIEIVDQACFDIVPQ
;
A
#
# COMPACT_ATOMS: atom_id res chain seq x y z
N MET A 1 14.63 51.22 18.44
CA MET A 1 13.29 50.94 19.00
C MET A 1 13.38 49.59 19.69
N SER A 2 13.65 49.65 20.99
CA SER A 2 13.79 48.48 21.88
C SER A 2 12.39 47.94 22.17
N ARG A 3 12.19 46.62 22.10
CA ARG A 3 10.98 45.97 22.64
C ARG A 3 11.42 44.96 23.68
N ASP A 4 11.00 45.25 24.89
CA ASP A 4 11.17 44.46 26.10
C ASP A 4 10.40 43.14 26.02
N ALA A 5 11.03 42.07 26.49
CA ALA A 5 10.39 40.79 26.78
C ALA A 5 9.98 40.75 28.27
N PRO A 6 8.85 40.12 28.63
CA PRO A 6 8.43 39.97 30.03
C PRO A 6 9.15 38.80 30.74
N PRO A 7 9.21 38.80 32.09
CA PRO A 7 10.02 37.86 32.87
C PRO A 7 9.32 36.50 33.04
N ARG A 8 10.15 35.47 33.23
CA ARG A 8 9.74 34.12 33.63
C ARG A 8 9.59 34.08 35.15
N ASP A 9 8.44 33.60 35.62
CA ASP A 9 8.20 33.31 37.03
C ASP A 9 8.76 31.93 37.39
N ASP A 10 9.71 31.94 38.33
CA ASP A 10 10.25 30.76 39.00
C ASP A 10 9.23 30.22 40.01
N VAL A 11 8.71 29.02 39.77
CA VAL A 11 7.93 28.26 40.76
C VAL A 11 8.86 27.32 41.52
N ALA A 12 9.13 27.67 42.77
CA ALA A 12 9.73 26.81 43.76
C ALA A 12 8.73 25.72 44.21
N LEU A 13 9.14 24.45 44.16
CA LEU A 13 8.45 23.35 44.85
C LEU A 13 9.38 22.82 45.96
N ASP A 14 9.08 23.25 47.19
CA ASP A 14 9.44 22.59 48.44
C ASP A 14 8.25 21.71 48.87
N GLY A 15 8.50 20.50 49.36
CA GLY A 15 7.42 19.57 49.70
C GLY A 15 7.84 18.16 50.07
N THR A 16 8.60 18.05 51.16
CA THR A 16 8.83 16.82 51.93
C THR A 16 7.57 15.98 52.22
N GLY A 17 7.71 14.65 52.28
CA GLY A 17 6.94 13.82 53.22
C GLY A 17 6.40 12.48 52.73
N GLY A 18 6.72 11.41 53.47
CA GLY A 18 5.74 10.35 53.75
C GLY A 18 6.05 8.95 53.24
N GLY A 19 7.00 8.25 53.88
CA GLY A 19 7.13 6.80 53.76
C GLY A 19 5.93 6.06 54.34
N GLY A 20 5.32 5.18 53.54
CA GLY A 20 4.22 4.31 53.94
C GLY A 20 4.40 2.90 53.39
N ARG A 21 5.13 2.05 54.12
CA ARG A 21 5.17 0.60 53.87
C ARG A 21 3.80 -0.01 54.17
N ARG A 22 3.09 -0.46 53.14
CA ARG A 22 1.95 -1.40 53.28
C ARG A 22 2.39 -2.79 52.84
N LYS A 23 2.43 -3.71 53.79
CA LYS A 23 2.45 -5.16 53.54
C LYS A 23 1.11 -5.53 52.92
N SER A 24 1.11 -6.00 51.68
CA SER A 24 -0.07 -6.64 51.08
C SER A 24 0.10 -8.15 51.13
N ALA A 25 -0.90 -8.81 51.68
CA ALA A 25 -0.93 -10.23 51.94
C ALA A 25 -1.11 -11.02 50.64
N HIS A 26 -0.26 -12.03 50.47
CA HIS A 26 -0.34 -13.04 49.43
C HIS A 26 -1.64 -13.84 49.59
N ARG A 27 -2.50 -13.83 48.58
CA ARG A 27 -3.60 -14.79 48.41
C ARG A 27 -3.18 -15.82 47.36
N PRO A 28 -3.37 -17.13 47.60
CA PRO A 28 -3.09 -18.15 46.60
C PRO A 28 -4.20 -18.14 45.55
N VAL A 29 -3.83 -17.93 44.28
CA VAL A 29 -4.72 -18.13 43.14
C VAL A 29 -4.66 -19.62 42.79
N SER A 30 -5.79 -20.29 42.96
CA SER A 30 -6.01 -21.66 42.53
C SER A 30 -6.16 -21.71 41.01
N ASN A 31 -5.29 -22.51 40.39
CA ASN A 31 -5.24 -22.85 38.97
C ASN A 31 -6.53 -23.58 38.53
N PRO A 32 -7.28 -23.11 37.51
CA PRO A 32 -8.15 -23.98 36.73
C PRO A 32 -7.38 -24.58 35.55
N ALA A 33 -7.68 -25.85 35.29
CA ALA A 33 -7.02 -26.73 34.34
C ALA A 33 -6.91 -26.16 32.92
N MET A 34 -5.73 -26.33 32.32
CA MET A 34 -5.52 -26.22 30.88
C MET A 34 -6.39 -27.24 30.15
N PHE A 35 -7.24 -26.75 29.25
CA PHE A 35 -7.78 -27.54 28.15
C PHE A 35 -6.69 -27.61 27.07
N GLU A 36 -6.14 -28.81 26.86
CA GLU A 36 -5.38 -29.12 25.65
C GLU A 36 -6.30 -28.91 24.44
N ARG A 37 -6.01 -27.89 23.63
CA ARG A 37 -6.56 -27.78 22.27
C ARG A 37 -5.54 -28.41 21.31
N PRO A 38 -5.92 -29.42 20.52
CA PRO A 38 -5.01 -30.01 19.55
C PRO A 38 -4.79 -29.01 18.41
N TRP A 39 -3.52 -28.75 18.12
CA TRP A 39 -3.08 -28.11 16.89
C TRP A 39 -3.62 -28.91 15.69
N VAL A 40 -4.55 -28.32 14.95
CA VAL A 40 -4.95 -28.83 13.63
C VAL A 40 -3.83 -28.43 12.69
N ALA A 41 -3.02 -29.42 12.31
CA ALA A 41 -2.09 -29.30 11.21
C ALA A 41 -2.88 -28.95 9.93
N TYR A 42 -2.79 -27.71 9.47
CA TYR A 42 -3.11 -27.38 8.09
C TYR A 42 -1.96 -27.88 7.22
N CYS A 43 -2.07 -29.14 6.80
CA CYS A 43 -1.32 -29.62 5.65
C CYS A 43 -1.88 -28.96 4.40
N ALA A 44 -1.00 -28.31 3.65
CA ALA A 44 -1.21 -27.87 2.28
C ALA A 44 -1.94 -28.94 1.45
N ALA A 45 -3.18 -28.64 1.06
CA ALA A 45 -3.88 -29.37 0.03
C ALA A 45 -3.52 -28.74 -1.32
N ALA A 46 -2.55 -29.35 -2.00
CA ALA A 46 -2.25 -29.03 -3.38
C ALA A 46 -3.51 -29.18 -4.26
N VAL A 47 -3.93 -28.08 -4.88
CA VAL A 47 -4.98 -28.08 -5.90
C VAL A 47 -4.44 -28.77 -7.15
N LEU A 48 -4.81 -30.04 -7.32
CA LEU A 48 -4.56 -30.79 -8.55
C LEU A 48 -5.66 -30.41 -9.56
N VAL A 49 -5.38 -29.46 -10.45
CA VAL A 49 -6.26 -29.16 -11.60
C VAL A 49 -6.22 -30.34 -12.57
N ALA A 50 -7.27 -31.15 -12.53
CA ALA A 50 -7.50 -32.22 -13.50
C ALA A 50 -8.10 -31.62 -14.78
N ALA A 51 -7.29 -31.57 -15.83
CA ALA A 51 -7.76 -31.39 -17.19
C ALA A 51 -8.66 -32.56 -17.62
N CYS A 52 -9.92 -32.26 -17.95
CA CYS A 52 -10.76 -33.10 -18.78
C CYS A 52 -11.38 -32.22 -19.86
N GLY A 53 -10.80 -32.33 -21.06
CA GLY A 53 -11.36 -31.71 -22.25
C GLY A 53 -12.52 -32.51 -22.84
N SER A 54 -13.29 -31.80 -23.65
CA SER A 54 -13.76 -32.16 -25.00
C SER A 54 -15.27 -32.27 -25.22
N ASN A 55 -15.67 -31.56 -26.29
CA ASN A 55 -16.86 -31.68 -27.13
C ASN A 55 -18.09 -30.92 -26.62
N GLY A 56 -18.58 -29.87 -27.27
CA GLY A 56 -18.51 -29.49 -28.68
C GLY A 56 -19.93 -29.36 -29.19
N SER A 57 -20.27 -28.21 -29.78
CA SER A 57 -21.37 -28.07 -30.76
C SER A 57 -21.26 -26.72 -31.45
N ASN A 58 -21.03 -26.81 -32.76
CA ASN A 58 -21.26 -25.74 -33.72
C ASN A 58 -22.65 -25.13 -33.51
N ASP A 59 -22.75 -23.81 -33.64
CA ASP A 59 -23.82 -23.32 -34.50
C ASP A 59 -23.36 -22.14 -35.35
N THR A 60 -23.85 -22.16 -36.58
CA THR A 60 -23.35 -21.40 -37.71
C THR A 60 -24.39 -20.34 -38.07
N GLN A 61 -23.89 -19.18 -38.51
CA GLN A 61 -24.41 -18.40 -39.64
C GLN A 61 -25.49 -17.31 -39.46
N ALA A 62 -25.21 -16.24 -40.24
CA ALA A 62 -26.08 -15.21 -40.81
C ALA A 62 -26.61 -14.15 -39.82
N GLY A 63 -26.38 -12.85 -39.96
CA GLY A 63 -26.13 -12.03 -41.15
C GLY A 63 -27.35 -11.15 -41.40
N THR A 64 -27.20 -9.82 -41.38
CA THR A 64 -27.98 -8.86 -42.18
C THR A 64 -27.39 -7.46 -42.09
N ASP A 65 -27.21 -6.87 -43.26
CA ASP A 65 -27.03 -5.45 -43.56
C ASP A 65 -28.16 -4.55 -43.03
N GLY A 66 -27.83 -3.27 -42.85
CA GLY A 66 -28.70 -2.16 -43.24
C GLY A 66 -29.14 -1.20 -42.14
N GLY A 67 -28.94 0.10 -42.37
CA GLY A 67 -29.80 1.14 -41.79
C GLY A 67 -29.14 2.47 -41.44
N GLU A 68 -29.06 3.37 -42.42
CA GLU A 68 -28.95 4.82 -42.18
C GLU A 68 -30.14 5.34 -41.37
N GLY A 69 -29.92 6.35 -40.51
CA GLY A 69 -31.01 7.05 -39.84
C GLY A 69 -30.53 8.18 -38.94
N GLY A 70 -30.44 9.39 -39.51
CA GLY A 70 -30.20 10.63 -38.76
C GLY A 70 -31.40 11.03 -37.89
N GLY A 71 -31.11 11.67 -36.76
CA GLY A 71 -32.12 12.23 -35.86
C GLY A 71 -31.51 13.29 -34.95
N THR A 72 -31.66 14.56 -35.36
CA THR A 72 -31.41 15.76 -34.55
C THR A 72 -32.48 15.88 -33.46
N GLY A 73 -32.05 16.03 -32.19
CA GLY A 73 -32.94 16.25 -31.04
C GLY A 73 -32.41 17.35 -30.12
N THR A 74 -33.04 18.51 -30.22
CA THR A 74 -32.83 19.77 -29.50
C THR A 74 -33.02 19.67 -27.98
N SER A 75 -32.04 20.16 -27.21
CA SER A 75 -32.14 20.37 -25.76
C SER A 75 -32.92 21.65 -25.43
N GLY A 76 -34.00 21.51 -24.65
CA GLY A 76 -34.78 22.61 -24.10
C GLY A 76 -34.15 23.16 -22.81
N ALA A 77 -33.85 24.45 -22.82
CA ALA A 77 -33.45 25.21 -21.64
C ALA A 77 -34.68 25.60 -20.80
N THR A 78 -34.63 25.35 -19.49
CA THR A 78 -35.62 25.85 -18.52
C THR A 78 -35.06 27.07 -17.81
N THR A 79 -35.67 28.22 -18.04
CA THR A 79 -35.40 29.49 -17.37
C THR A 79 -36.36 29.64 -16.19
N ILE A 80 -35.85 29.80 -14.96
CA ILE A 80 -36.63 30.33 -13.84
C ILE A 80 -36.10 31.73 -13.54
N ALA A 81 -36.97 32.72 -13.74
CA ALA A 81 -36.78 34.10 -13.34
C ALA A 81 -37.17 34.29 -11.87
N THR A 82 -36.39 35.04 -11.10
CA THR A 82 -36.94 35.80 -9.98
C THR A 82 -36.21 37.14 -9.86
N SER A 83 -37.03 38.18 -9.90
CA SER A 83 -36.72 39.61 -9.83
C SER A 83 -36.43 40.10 -8.41
N GLY A 84 -35.52 41.06 -8.26
CA GLY A 84 -35.35 41.83 -7.03
C GLY A 84 -34.28 42.92 -7.15
N ALA A 85 -34.67 44.18 -7.06
CA ALA A 85 -33.95 45.34 -7.59
C ALA A 85 -32.93 46.02 -6.64
N THR A 86 -32.04 46.78 -7.29
CA THR A 86 -31.43 48.08 -6.89
C THR A 86 -30.43 48.16 -5.73
N ALA A 87 -29.17 48.51 -6.03
CA ALA A 87 -28.64 49.87 -5.81
C ALA A 87 -27.28 50.07 -6.51
N SER A 88 -27.14 51.26 -7.12
CA SER A 88 -25.95 51.80 -7.78
C SER A 88 -24.77 52.03 -6.84
N ALA A 89 -23.54 51.80 -7.32
CA ALA A 89 -22.42 52.71 -7.10
C ALA A 89 -21.34 52.55 -8.19
N THR A 90 -20.86 53.70 -8.64
CA THR A 90 -19.97 54.01 -9.75
C THR A 90 -18.49 53.85 -9.39
N SER A 91 -17.65 53.35 -10.31
CA SER A 91 -16.29 53.85 -10.65
C SER A 91 -15.65 52.90 -11.67
N GLN A 92 -15.62 53.23 -12.97
CA GLN A 92 -14.54 53.95 -13.68
C GLN A 92 -13.11 53.52 -13.28
N GLY A 93 -12.45 52.83 -14.22
CA GLY A 93 -11.02 52.51 -14.19
C GLY A 93 -10.58 51.81 -15.47
N SER A 94 -10.34 52.59 -16.52
CA SER A 94 -9.85 52.18 -17.84
C SER A 94 -8.47 51.52 -17.80
N ALA A 95 -8.28 50.44 -18.58
CA ALA A 95 -7.00 50.17 -19.24
C ALA A 95 -7.23 49.38 -20.54
N SER A 96 -6.68 49.93 -21.62
CA SER A 96 -6.72 49.48 -23.00
C SER A 96 -5.54 48.57 -23.36
N ALA A 97 -5.71 47.93 -24.52
CA ALA A 97 -4.74 47.37 -25.46
C ALA A 97 -4.42 45.87 -25.27
N SER A 98 -4.93 44.97 -26.12
CA SER A 98 -4.66 44.78 -27.57
C SER A 98 -3.37 44.01 -27.80
N GLY A 99 -3.52 42.77 -28.29
CA GLY A 99 -2.40 41.92 -28.71
C GLY A 99 -2.86 40.58 -29.27
N THR A 100 -3.76 40.59 -30.25
CA THR A 100 -4.09 39.41 -31.06
C THR A 100 -2.95 39.16 -32.05
N SER A 101 -2.43 37.93 -32.09
CA SER A 101 -1.63 37.45 -33.22
C SER A 101 -2.05 36.03 -33.56
N ALA A 102 -2.79 35.95 -34.66
CA ALA A 102 -3.08 34.74 -35.39
C ALA A 102 -1.89 34.42 -36.30
N SER A 103 -1.47 33.17 -36.33
CA SER A 103 -0.68 32.62 -37.44
C SER A 103 -1.27 31.29 -37.87
N THR A 104 -1.89 31.36 -39.02
CA THR A 104 -2.30 30.34 -39.98
C THR A 104 -1.23 29.29 -40.31
N GLY A 105 -1.69 28.04 -40.41
CA GLY A 105 -1.42 27.18 -41.57
C GLY A 105 -0.33 26.11 -41.42
N SER A 106 -0.71 24.84 -41.51
CA SER A 106 -0.34 24.01 -42.66
C SER A 106 -1.04 22.65 -42.61
N SER A 107 -1.78 22.38 -43.67
CA SER A 107 -2.43 21.12 -44.00
C SER A 107 -1.59 20.36 -45.03
N GLY A 108 -1.34 19.08 -44.78
CA GLY A 108 -0.77 18.12 -45.72
C GLY A 108 -0.22 16.93 -44.93
N GLY A 109 -0.47 15.67 -45.25
CA GLY A 109 -1.16 15.04 -46.36
C GLY A 109 -0.99 13.53 -46.15
N GLN A 110 -2.05 12.77 -46.43
CA GLN A 110 -2.04 11.31 -46.44
C GLN A 110 -0.98 10.76 -47.41
N THR A 111 -0.30 9.68 -47.03
CA THR A 111 0.00 8.56 -47.94
C THR A 111 -0.01 7.25 -47.18
N SER A 112 -0.54 6.26 -47.87
CA SER A 112 -0.88 4.91 -47.45
C SER A 112 0.09 3.88 -48.02
N SER A 113 0.33 2.80 -47.24
CA SER A 113 0.48 1.39 -47.65
C SER A 113 1.50 0.96 -48.73
N THR A 114 2.41 0.04 -48.37
CA THR A 114 2.73 -1.31 -48.96
C THR A 114 4.13 -1.73 -48.48
N ASP A 115 4.28 -2.77 -47.66
CA ASP A 115 4.33 -4.22 -47.96
C ASP A 115 5.60 -4.70 -48.71
N SER A 116 6.02 -5.92 -48.33
CA SER A 116 6.94 -6.86 -48.99
C SER A 116 8.45 -6.71 -48.74
N GLY A 117 8.93 -7.56 -47.82
CA GLY A 117 10.37 -7.84 -47.61
C GLY A 117 10.60 -9.24 -47.02
N THR A 118 10.23 -10.26 -47.79
CA THR A 118 10.54 -11.68 -47.54
C THR A 118 12.05 -11.92 -47.69
N GLY A 119 12.70 -12.45 -46.65
CA GLY A 119 14.11 -12.86 -46.67
C GLY A 119 14.32 -14.19 -45.96
N THR A 120 14.37 -15.26 -46.76
CA THR A 120 14.54 -16.66 -46.37
C THR A 120 16.01 -17.04 -46.13
N THR A 121 16.22 -17.82 -45.07
CA THR A 121 17.03 -19.05 -44.97
C THR A 121 18.55 -19.04 -45.26
N ALA A 122 19.32 -19.50 -44.26
CA ALA A 122 20.25 -20.64 -44.30
C ALA A 122 21.59 -20.36 -43.61
N GLY A 123 21.89 -21.10 -42.54
CA GLY A 123 23.15 -21.04 -41.83
C GLY A 123 23.32 -22.18 -40.83
N SER A 124 23.49 -23.40 -41.35
CA SER A 124 23.85 -24.62 -40.62
C SER A 124 25.20 -24.49 -39.91
N GLY A 125 25.32 -25.06 -38.70
CA GLY A 125 26.62 -25.23 -38.04
C GLY A 125 26.49 -25.83 -36.64
N GLY A 126 26.35 -27.15 -36.56
CA GLY A 126 26.35 -27.87 -35.29
C GLY A 126 27.74 -27.91 -34.65
N THR A 127 27.79 -28.08 -33.33
CA THR A 127 28.88 -28.80 -32.66
C THR A 127 28.31 -29.43 -31.39
N ALA A 128 28.36 -30.76 -31.34
CA ALA A 128 28.05 -31.55 -30.16
C ALA A 128 29.15 -31.34 -29.10
N GLY A 129 28.77 -30.82 -27.94
CA GLY A 129 29.61 -30.72 -26.76
C GLY A 129 29.07 -31.60 -25.65
N THR A 130 29.54 -32.84 -25.61
CA THR A 130 29.31 -33.79 -24.51
C THR A 130 30.13 -33.35 -23.30
N GLY A 131 29.48 -32.76 -22.29
CA GLY A 131 30.11 -32.36 -21.03
C GLY A 131 29.32 -32.93 -19.85
N GLY A 132 29.71 -34.12 -19.40
CA GLY A 132 29.22 -34.69 -18.16
C GLY A 132 29.78 -33.90 -16.97
N GLY A 133 28.87 -33.32 -16.19
CA GLY A 133 29.16 -32.66 -14.92
C GLY A 133 28.12 -33.08 -13.89
N SER A 134 28.40 -34.20 -13.23
CA SER A 134 27.73 -34.58 -11.99
C SER A 134 28.05 -33.52 -10.94
N GLN A 135 27.05 -32.76 -10.50
CA GLN A 135 27.13 -31.95 -9.29
C GLN A 135 25.94 -32.27 -8.39
N GLY A 136 26.28 -32.49 -7.12
CA GLY A 136 25.49 -33.27 -6.17
C GLY A 136 24.25 -32.56 -5.67
N THR A 137 23.22 -33.39 -5.52
CA THR A 137 22.05 -33.18 -4.67
C THR A 137 22.49 -33.09 -3.21
N GLY A 138 22.80 -31.88 -2.75
CA GLY A 138 22.95 -31.54 -1.34
C GLY A 138 21.58 -31.40 -0.68
N GLY A 139 20.95 -32.53 -0.37
CA GLY A 139 19.77 -32.59 0.49
C GLY A 139 20.15 -32.26 1.93
N GLY A 140 20.11 -30.98 2.27
CA GLY A 140 20.20 -30.48 3.64
C GLY A 140 18.81 -30.31 4.24
N SER A 141 18.17 -31.41 4.62
CA SER A 141 16.98 -31.38 5.46
C SER A 141 17.41 -30.95 6.86
N ALA A 142 17.31 -29.65 7.15
CA ALA A 142 17.50 -29.12 8.48
C ALA A 142 16.19 -29.26 9.27
N THR A 143 15.87 -30.50 9.67
CA THR A 143 14.86 -30.75 10.72
C THR A 143 15.50 -30.48 12.08
N GLY A 144 15.77 -29.21 12.37
CA GLY A 144 16.30 -28.73 13.63
C GLY A 144 15.18 -28.31 14.56
N GLY A 145 14.32 -29.25 14.97
CA GLY A 145 13.29 -29.05 15.99
C GLY A 145 13.91 -28.87 17.37
N GLY A 146 14.50 -27.70 17.61
CA GLY A 146 14.90 -27.24 18.93
C GLY A 146 13.74 -26.53 19.58
N THR A 147 12.86 -27.27 20.25
CA THR A 147 11.84 -26.67 21.13
C THR A 147 12.57 -26.02 22.30
N ALA A 148 12.98 -24.77 22.13
CA ALA A 148 13.51 -23.95 23.21
C ALA A 148 12.37 -23.75 24.20
N THR A 149 12.37 -24.57 25.24
CA THR A 149 11.57 -24.35 26.45
C THR A 149 12.26 -23.22 27.24
N GLY A 150 12.27 -22.03 26.66
CA GLY A 150 12.74 -20.79 27.28
C GLY A 150 11.71 -20.37 28.31
N GLY A 151 12.16 -20.20 29.55
CA GLY A 151 11.29 -19.81 30.67
C GLY A 151 10.51 -18.55 30.33
N THR A 152 9.20 -18.62 30.57
CA THR A 152 8.21 -17.54 30.53
C THR A 152 8.53 -16.47 31.58
N THR A 153 9.59 -15.69 31.35
CA THR A 153 9.49 -14.26 31.67
C THR A 153 8.39 -13.75 30.77
N GLY A 154 7.26 -13.33 31.34
CA GLY A 154 6.08 -12.89 30.61
C GLY A 154 6.39 -11.68 29.74
N GLY A 155 6.99 -11.95 28.57
CA GLY A 155 7.19 -10.99 27.50
C GLY A 155 5.83 -10.43 27.14
N ILE A 156 5.78 -9.11 27.01
CA ILE A 156 4.60 -8.44 26.51
C ILE A 156 4.48 -8.90 25.06
N VAL A 157 3.51 -9.77 24.80
CA VAL A 157 3.14 -10.09 23.42
C VAL A 157 2.43 -8.86 22.87
N CYS A 158 2.77 -8.44 21.65
CA CYS A 158 2.00 -7.38 20.99
C CYS A 158 0.53 -7.79 21.00
N THR A 159 -0.35 -6.91 21.46
CA THR A 159 -1.80 -7.13 21.36
C THR A 159 -2.41 -6.32 20.24
N LYS A 160 -1.59 -5.51 19.54
CA LYS A 160 -2.07 -4.58 18.52
C LYS A 160 -1.12 -4.46 17.35
N VAL A 161 -1.69 -4.22 16.17
CA VAL A 161 -0.94 -3.96 14.94
C VAL A 161 -1.54 -2.76 14.21
N ASP A 162 -0.71 -1.81 13.80
CA ASP A 162 -1.10 -0.76 12.85
C ASP A 162 -0.62 -1.17 11.46
N VAL A 163 -1.49 -1.22 10.47
CA VAL A 163 -1.20 -1.70 9.11
C VAL A 163 -1.35 -0.56 8.11
N VAL A 164 -0.34 -0.32 7.29
CA VAL A 164 -0.37 0.68 6.20
C VAL A 164 -0.18 -0.02 4.87
N PHE A 165 -1.13 0.15 3.96
CA PHE A 165 -1.00 -0.20 2.55
C PHE A 165 -0.75 1.07 1.73
N ALA A 166 0.42 1.14 1.12
CA ALA A 166 0.77 2.13 0.11
C ALA A 166 0.89 1.42 -1.24
N VAL A 167 -0.04 1.69 -2.13
CA VAL A 167 -0.24 0.90 -3.35
C VAL A 167 -0.21 1.81 -4.56
N ASP A 168 0.64 1.48 -5.50
CA ASP A 168 0.63 2.07 -6.83
C ASP A 168 -0.74 1.91 -7.50
N ASN A 169 -1.36 3.04 -7.86
CA ASN A 169 -2.68 3.11 -8.46
C ASN A 169 -2.63 3.33 -9.97
N SER A 170 -1.48 3.10 -10.60
CA SER A 170 -1.29 3.20 -12.03
C SER A 170 -2.23 2.26 -12.80
N GLY A 171 -2.38 2.54 -14.10
CA GLY A 171 -3.22 1.73 -14.98
C GLY A 171 -2.68 0.31 -15.21
N SER A 172 -1.39 0.06 -15.00
CA SER A 172 -0.77 -1.26 -15.14
C SER A 172 -1.03 -2.15 -13.92
N MET A 173 -1.24 -1.57 -12.74
CA MET A 173 -1.45 -2.23 -11.45
C MET A 173 -2.88 -2.76 -11.22
N GLN A 174 -3.78 -2.71 -12.20
CA GLN A 174 -5.19 -3.05 -11.99
C GLN A 174 -5.42 -4.53 -11.64
N GLN A 175 -4.55 -5.43 -12.13
CA GLN A 175 -4.67 -6.86 -11.83
C GLN A 175 -4.21 -7.17 -10.39
N GLU A 176 -3.17 -6.48 -9.95
CA GLU A 176 -2.60 -6.50 -8.62
C GLU A 176 -3.60 -5.98 -7.59
N ILE A 177 -4.21 -4.82 -7.86
CA ILE A 177 -5.26 -4.23 -7.01
C ILE A 177 -6.46 -5.17 -6.91
N ALA A 178 -6.90 -5.76 -8.03
CA ALA A 178 -8.00 -6.74 -8.01
C ALA A 178 -7.66 -8.00 -7.20
N ALA A 179 -6.41 -8.47 -7.25
CA ALA A 179 -5.95 -9.58 -6.42
C ALA A 179 -5.91 -9.23 -4.92
N MET A 180 -5.54 -8.00 -4.59
CA MET A 180 -5.60 -7.50 -3.21
C MET A 180 -7.03 -7.35 -2.69
N GLN A 181 -7.97 -6.87 -3.51
CA GLN A 181 -9.38 -6.74 -3.13
C GLN A 181 -10.09 -8.10 -2.90
N GLY A 182 -9.63 -9.17 -3.55
CA GLY A 182 -10.25 -10.48 -3.48
C GLY A 182 -9.45 -11.47 -2.61
N PRO A 183 -8.78 -12.48 -3.18
CA PRO A 183 -8.25 -13.61 -2.42
C PRO A 183 -7.30 -13.24 -1.27
N VAL A 184 -6.50 -12.19 -1.44
CA VAL A 184 -5.57 -11.74 -0.39
C VAL A 184 -6.35 -11.19 0.80
N PHE A 185 -7.27 -10.25 0.57
CA PHE A 185 -8.01 -9.64 1.67
C PHE A 185 -9.07 -10.55 2.27
N ASP A 186 -9.62 -11.51 1.52
CA ASP A 186 -10.51 -12.53 2.07
C ASP A 186 -9.86 -13.30 3.24
N ALA A 187 -8.54 -13.44 3.23
CA ALA A 187 -7.79 -14.16 4.26
C ALA A 187 -7.06 -13.26 5.27
N LEU A 188 -6.67 -12.04 4.85
CA LEU A 188 -5.75 -11.21 5.62
C LEU A 188 -6.29 -10.80 7.01
N PRO A 189 -7.52 -10.26 7.19
CA PRO A 189 -8.02 -9.89 8.51
C PRO A 189 -8.03 -11.06 9.48
N ASP A 190 -8.48 -12.23 9.03
CA ASP A 190 -8.49 -13.46 9.83
C ASP A 190 -7.07 -13.89 10.21
N GLN A 191 -6.11 -13.80 9.29
CA GLN A 191 -4.71 -14.14 9.55
C GLN A 191 -4.05 -13.16 10.52
N LEU A 192 -4.29 -11.85 10.37
CA LEU A 192 -3.79 -10.83 11.30
C LEU A 192 -4.33 -11.05 12.71
N LEU A 193 -5.62 -11.37 12.85
CA LEU A 193 -6.23 -11.69 14.14
C LEU A 193 -5.65 -12.95 14.80
N MET A 194 -4.89 -13.78 14.09
CA MET A 194 -4.23 -14.98 14.65
C MET A 194 -2.78 -14.74 15.08
N VAL A 195 -2.18 -13.61 14.70
CA VAL A 195 -0.81 -13.19 15.08
C VAL A 195 -0.67 -13.14 16.60
N GLY A 196 0.48 -13.54 17.14
CA GLY A 196 0.81 -13.43 18.56
C GLY A 196 0.00 -14.36 19.48
N ASN A 197 -0.66 -15.39 18.94
CA ASN A 197 -1.74 -16.15 19.59
C ASN A 197 -3.07 -15.38 19.74
N GLY A 198 -3.28 -14.36 18.91
CA GLY A 198 -4.43 -13.49 18.92
C GLY A 198 -4.04 -12.07 19.27
N ILE A 199 -4.04 -11.17 18.28
CA ILE A 199 -4.04 -9.73 18.55
C ILE A 199 -5.46 -9.32 18.94
N ASP A 200 -5.56 -8.35 19.85
CA ASP A 200 -6.84 -7.79 20.30
C ASP A 200 -7.42 -6.83 19.26
N GLU A 201 -6.55 -6.08 18.57
CA GLU A 201 -6.95 -4.98 17.70
C GLU A 201 -5.95 -4.75 16.56
N PHE A 202 -6.44 -4.35 15.39
CA PHE A 202 -5.60 -3.67 14.41
C PHE A 202 -6.24 -2.43 13.84
N HIS A 203 -5.41 -1.46 13.47
CA HIS A 203 -5.78 -0.34 12.61
C HIS A 203 -5.29 -0.62 11.19
N LEU A 204 -6.10 -0.33 10.18
CA LEU A 204 -5.73 -0.51 8.78
C LEU A 204 -5.96 0.79 8.01
N GLY A 205 -4.87 1.33 7.46
CA GLY A 205 -4.87 2.50 6.58
C GLY A 205 -4.46 2.11 5.16
N VAL A 206 -5.13 2.70 4.17
CA VAL A 206 -4.79 2.56 2.75
C VAL A 206 -4.46 3.92 2.17
N LYS A 207 -3.48 3.99 1.28
CA LYS A 207 -3.17 5.16 0.47
C LYS A 207 -2.62 4.72 -0.89
N ASN A 208 -2.92 5.48 -1.94
CA ASN A 208 -2.22 5.32 -3.22
C ASN A 208 -0.74 5.74 -3.10
N ALA A 209 0.08 5.38 -4.09
CA ALA A 209 1.51 5.65 -4.09
C ALA A 209 1.89 7.14 -4.27
N CYS A 210 0.92 8.05 -4.38
CA CYS A 210 1.17 9.49 -4.43
C CYS A 210 1.38 10.05 -3.00
N PRO A 211 2.58 10.52 -2.63
CA PRO A 211 2.94 10.83 -1.23
C PRO A 211 2.30 12.10 -0.67
N LYS A 212 1.64 12.93 -1.49
CA LYS A 212 1.04 14.20 -1.08
C LYS A 212 -0.47 14.23 -1.28
N PRO A 213 -1.25 14.74 -0.31
CA PRO A 213 -0.86 14.88 1.09
C PRO A 213 -0.62 13.49 1.70
N GLY A 214 0.13 13.40 2.80
CA GLY A 214 0.38 12.13 3.51
C GLY A 214 -0.84 11.58 4.28
N TYR A 215 -2.06 11.78 3.78
CA TYR A 215 -3.28 11.39 4.49
C TYR A 215 -3.78 10.05 3.96
N LEU A 216 -4.16 9.17 4.88
CA LEU A 216 -4.84 7.93 4.51
C LEU A 216 -6.16 8.23 3.80
N HIS A 217 -6.51 7.36 2.85
CA HIS A 217 -7.73 7.45 2.06
C HIS A 217 -8.96 7.09 2.91
N ASP A 218 -10.07 7.78 2.64
CA ASP A 218 -11.40 7.49 3.20
C ASP A 218 -12.50 7.54 2.11
N THR A 219 -12.07 7.58 0.85
CA THR A 219 -12.91 7.76 -0.34
C THR A 219 -12.39 6.80 -1.42
N GLY A 220 -13.28 6.09 -2.08
CA GLY A 220 -13.01 5.29 -3.29
C GLY A 220 -13.73 5.89 -4.50
N ASP A 221 -13.77 5.16 -5.61
CA ASP A 221 -14.46 5.59 -6.85
C ASP A 221 -15.96 5.85 -6.61
N GLY A 222 -16.60 5.06 -5.75
CA GLY A 222 -17.98 5.27 -5.32
C GLY A 222 -18.24 6.47 -4.39
N GLY A 223 -17.19 7.17 -3.93
CA GLY A 223 -17.28 8.24 -2.93
C GLY A 223 -16.83 7.80 -1.52
N PRO A 224 -17.28 8.48 -0.44
CA PRO A 224 -16.78 8.22 0.92
C PRO A 224 -17.06 6.80 1.43
N CYS A 225 -16.06 6.15 2.02
CA CYS A 225 -16.08 4.75 2.45
C CYS A 225 -16.70 4.47 3.83
N ASN A 226 -17.32 5.47 4.46
CA ASN A 226 -18.13 5.35 5.68
C ASN A 226 -17.53 4.48 6.80
N PHE A 227 -16.22 4.62 7.08
CA PHE A 227 -15.56 3.81 8.10
C PHE A 227 -16.23 3.94 9.48
N SER A 228 -16.39 2.81 10.17
CA SER A 228 -17.00 2.69 11.49
C SER A 228 -16.30 3.53 12.56
N THR A 229 -15.01 3.79 12.39
CA THR A 229 -14.17 4.64 13.23
C THR A 229 -14.55 6.13 13.14
N GLY A 230 -15.21 6.54 12.04
CA GLY A 230 -15.37 7.95 11.68
C GLY A 230 -14.04 8.67 11.40
N LYS A 231 -12.97 7.89 11.13
CA LYS A 231 -11.63 8.34 10.78
C LYS A 231 -11.30 7.93 9.34
N ASN A 232 -10.08 8.22 8.88
CA ASN A 232 -9.56 7.77 7.60
C ASN A 232 -8.75 6.47 7.70
N TRP A 233 -9.11 5.62 8.66
CA TRP A 233 -8.56 4.28 8.85
C TRP A 233 -9.63 3.36 9.41
N MET A 234 -9.51 2.07 9.16
CA MET A 234 -10.41 1.02 9.61
C MET A 234 -9.90 0.38 10.90
N SER A 235 -10.81 -0.17 11.70
CA SER A 235 -10.49 -0.95 12.90
C SER A 235 -10.93 -2.39 12.69
N SER A 236 -10.18 -3.34 13.26
CA SER A 236 -10.53 -4.76 13.30
C SER A 236 -11.91 -5.04 13.90
N ASP A 237 -12.43 -4.15 14.76
CA ASP A 237 -13.75 -4.27 15.38
C ASP A 237 -14.90 -3.78 14.47
N SER A 238 -14.58 -3.33 13.25
CA SER A 238 -15.57 -2.86 12.29
C SER A 238 -16.51 -4.01 11.88
N PRO A 239 -17.85 -3.86 12.04
CA PRO A 239 -18.79 -4.87 11.58
C PRO A 239 -18.90 -4.93 10.04
N ASN A 240 -18.28 -4.00 9.33
CA ASN A 240 -18.30 -3.90 7.87
C ASN A 240 -16.88 -3.82 7.28
N LEU A 241 -15.87 -4.38 7.96
CA LEU A 241 -14.47 -4.24 7.56
C LEU A 241 -14.24 -4.58 6.07
N ASP A 242 -14.81 -5.68 5.58
CA ASP A 242 -14.67 -6.11 4.18
C ASP A 242 -15.21 -5.05 3.20
N ALA A 243 -16.34 -4.42 3.54
CA ALA A 243 -16.95 -3.39 2.69
C ALA A 243 -16.19 -2.05 2.77
N GLU A 244 -15.66 -1.71 3.94
CA GLU A 244 -14.81 -0.54 4.14
C GLU A 244 -13.51 -0.67 3.35
N TYR A 245 -12.87 -1.84 3.41
CA TYR A 245 -11.65 -2.14 2.67
C TYR A 245 -11.88 -2.17 1.17
N ALA A 246 -12.91 -2.90 0.71
CA ALA A 246 -13.25 -2.96 -0.71
C ALA A 246 -13.49 -1.56 -1.29
N CYS A 247 -14.17 -0.68 -0.55
CA CYS A 247 -14.38 0.70 -0.99
C CYS A 247 -13.08 1.48 -1.11
N VAL A 248 -12.20 1.46 -0.10
CA VAL A 248 -10.98 2.28 -0.14
C VAL A 248 -9.93 1.73 -1.10
N MET A 249 -10.00 0.45 -1.41
CA MET A 249 -9.17 -0.18 -2.44
C MET A 249 -9.64 0.13 -3.87
N GLU A 250 -10.78 0.79 -4.08
CA GLU A 250 -11.11 1.44 -5.35
C GLU A 250 -10.24 2.70 -5.51
N LEU A 251 -8.91 2.50 -5.57
CA LEU A 251 -7.92 3.57 -5.54
C LEU A 251 -8.17 4.54 -6.70
N THR A 252 -8.38 5.80 -6.35
CA THR A 252 -8.49 6.90 -7.32
C THR A 252 -7.43 7.95 -7.03
N ASP A 253 -7.33 8.95 -7.92
CA ASP A 253 -6.51 10.13 -7.67
C ASP A 253 -7.04 10.96 -6.49
N ALA A 254 -8.25 10.71 -6.00
CA ALA A 254 -8.85 11.39 -4.86
C ALA A 254 -8.90 10.45 -3.63
N GLY A 255 -8.25 10.86 -2.56
CA GLY A 255 -8.17 10.13 -1.30
C GLY A 255 -9.00 10.78 -0.21
N TYR A 256 -8.33 11.33 0.80
CA TYR A 256 -8.97 11.91 1.98
C TYR A 256 -9.99 13.00 1.64
N MET A 257 -11.26 12.82 2.03
CA MET A 257 -12.39 13.72 1.79
C MET A 257 -12.54 14.13 0.31
N GLY A 258 -12.18 13.25 -0.62
CA GLY A 258 -12.18 13.52 -2.05
C GLY A 258 -11.15 14.58 -2.49
N MET A 259 -10.11 14.83 -1.68
CA MET A 259 -8.99 15.67 -2.09
C MET A 259 -8.08 14.88 -3.03
N ASN A 260 -7.63 15.52 -4.10
CA ASN A 260 -6.68 14.90 -5.01
C ASN A 260 -5.33 14.68 -4.33
N ASP A 261 -4.81 13.48 -4.48
CA ASP A 261 -3.41 13.18 -4.25
C ASP A 261 -2.55 13.76 -5.39
N GLN A 262 -1.28 13.96 -5.05
CA GLN A 262 -0.27 14.52 -5.91
C GLN A 262 0.94 13.62 -5.80
N CYS A 263 1.20 12.91 -6.87
CA CYS A 263 2.49 12.29 -7.08
C CYS A 263 3.54 13.40 -7.25
N VAL A 264 4.78 13.08 -6.87
CA VAL A 264 5.88 14.01 -7.01
C VAL A 264 6.70 13.50 -8.18
N ASP A 265 6.75 14.31 -9.23
CA ASP A 265 7.58 14.11 -10.41
C ASP A 265 8.66 15.19 -10.43
N ALA A 266 9.93 14.79 -10.60
CA ALA A 266 11.05 15.70 -10.79
C ALA A 266 11.51 15.79 -12.27
N GLY A 267 10.59 15.96 -13.23
CA GLY A 267 10.94 16.53 -14.54
C GLY A 267 10.31 15.85 -15.74
N ASP A 268 11.12 15.08 -16.48
CA ASP A 268 10.74 14.40 -17.73
C ASP A 268 10.40 12.90 -17.50
N LEU A 269 10.38 12.44 -16.25
CA LEU A 269 10.20 11.02 -15.84
C LEU A 269 8.72 10.69 -15.63
N LYS A 270 7.93 10.90 -16.68
CA LYS A 270 6.45 10.94 -16.69
C LYS A 270 5.74 9.64 -16.30
N ASP A 271 6.46 8.64 -15.83
CA ASP A 271 6.02 7.27 -15.62
C ASP A 271 6.62 6.61 -14.37
N ASP A 272 7.31 7.33 -13.48
CA ASP A 272 7.83 6.79 -12.21
C ASP A 272 7.45 7.72 -11.00
N ASP A 273 6.32 8.44 -11.08
CA ASP A 273 5.95 9.44 -10.08
C ASP A 273 5.29 8.86 -8.81
N GLU A 274 4.89 7.59 -8.87
CA GLU A 274 4.41 6.76 -7.78
C GLU A 274 5.57 6.28 -6.87
N GLN A 275 5.42 6.51 -5.56
CA GLN A 275 6.43 6.18 -4.55
C GLN A 275 5.77 5.52 -3.33
N PRO A 276 5.34 4.24 -3.39
CA PRO A 276 4.61 3.62 -2.29
C PRO A 276 5.40 3.56 -0.98
N ALA A 277 6.70 3.25 -0.98
CA ALA A 277 7.48 3.24 0.26
C ALA A 277 7.61 4.65 0.86
N GLN A 278 7.81 5.66 0.00
CA GLN A 278 7.85 7.05 0.45
C GLN A 278 6.48 7.53 0.98
N THR A 279 5.40 7.14 0.31
CA THR A 279 4.02 7.38 0.72
C THR A 279 3.74 6.79 2.10
N ALA A 280 4.12 5.53 2.33
CA ALA A 280 3.98 4.90 3.63
C ALA A 280 4.72 5.69 4.71
N ALA A 281 5.96 6.11 4.42
CA ALA A 281 6.74 6.96 5.33
C ALA A 281 6.04 8.29 5.66
N ARG A 282 5.36 8.91 4.68
CA ARG A 282 4.60 10.16 4.89
C ARG A 282 3.36 9.97 5.75
N VAL A 283 2.63 8.88 5.53
CA VAL A 283 1.42 8.53 6.28
C VAL A 283 1.68 8.38 7.77
N VAL A 284 2.82 7.80 8.12
CA VAL A 284 3.20 7.52 9.53
C VAL A 284 4.04 8.62 10.17
N SER A 285 4.34 9.71 9.44
CA SER A 285 5.17 10.82 9.93
C SER A 285 4.35 12.08 10.23
N PRO A 286 4.81 12.95 11.14
CA PRO A 286 4.31 14.31 11.22
C PRO A 286 4.44 15.05 9.87
N PRO A 287 3.47 15.91 9.52
CA PRO A 287 2.32 16.29 10.33
C PRO A 287 1.12 15.34 10.25
N ALA A 288 1.15 14.30 9.42
CA ALA A 288 -0.04 13.51 9.10
C ALA A 288 -0.63 12.82 10.33
N VAL A 289 0.20 12.15 11.13
CA VAL A 289 -0.20 11.46 12.38
C VAL A 289 -0.58 12.42 13.51
N ASP A 290 -0.18 13.70 13.43
CA ASP A 290 -0.59 14.74 14.37
C ASP A 290 -1.91 15.43 13.94
N GLN A 291 -2.39 15.15 12.73
CA GLN A 291 -3.51 15.84 12.10
C GLN A 291 -4.56 14.87 11.56
N GLN A 292 -4.57 14.62 10.25
CA GLN A 292 -5.64 13.87 9.58
C GLN A 292 -5.60 12.38 9.94
N ASN A 293 -4.40 11.81 10.13
CA ASN A 293 -4.20 10.43 10.56
C ASN A 293 -4.14 10.32 12.10
N ALA A 294 -4.62 11.34 12.85
CA ALA A 294 -4.53 11.33 14.31
C ALA A 294 -5.25 10.12 14.93
N GLY A 295 -4.53 9.41 15.79
CA GLY A 295 -4.98 8.18 16.43
C GLY A 295 -4.81 6.91 15.61
N PHE A 296 -4.22 7.00 14.39
CA PHE A 296 -3.89 5.83 13.60
C PHE A 296 -2.76 5.00 14.25
N LEU A 297 -1.64 5.64 14.61
CA LEU A 297 -0.54 4.94 15.28
C LEU A 297 -0.81 4.78 16.77
N GLN A 298 -0.64 3.57 17.27
CA GLN A 298 -0.75 3.25 18.69
C GLN A 298 0.64 2.98 19.29
N ASP A 299 0.90 3.49 20.50
CA ASP A 299 2.22 3.37 21.15
C ASP A 299 2.62 1.91 21.45
N ASP A 300 1.63 1.05 21.68
CA ASP A 300 1.78 -0.37 22.04
C ASP A 300 1.55 -1.35 20.88
N ALA A 301 1.41 -0.84 19.65
CA ALA A 301 1.23 -1.66 18.45
C ALA A 301 2.54 -1.86 17.67
N LEU A 302 2.64 -3.00 16.99
CA LEU A 302 3.63 -3.21 15.92
C LEU A 302 3.17 -2.44 14.66
N LEU A 303 4.08 -1.83 13.90
CA LEU A 303 3.73 -1.25 12.59
C LEU A 303 4.01 -2.26 11.48
N PHE A 304 3.01 -2.64 10.70
CA PHE A 304 3.19 -3.45 9.50
C PHE A 304 2.94 -2.60 8.24
N VAL A 305 3.98 -2.37 7.45
CA VAL A 305 3.92 -1.58 6.22
C VAL A 305 3.96 -2.51 5.01
N VAL A 306 3.08 -2.26 4.05
CA VAL A 306 3.12 -2.85 2.71
C VAL A 306 3.25 -1.74 1.69
N ALA A 307 4.31 -1.83 0.87
CA ALA A 307 4.56 -0.95 -0.26
C ALA A 307 4.57 -1.79 -1.54
N MET A 308 3.74 -1.43 -2.53
CA MET A 308 3.54 -2.22 -3.74
C MET A 308 3.54 -1.37 -5.00
N THR A 309 4.31 -1.76 -6.01
CA THR A 309 4.40 -1.11 -7.34
C THR A 309 4.89 -2.10 -8.40
N ASP A 310 4.54 -1.89 -9.68
CA ASP A 310 5.14 -2.59 -10.81
C ASP A 310 6.30 -1.82 -11.46
N GLU A 311 6.73 -0.70 -10.88
CA GLU A 311 7.80 0.15 -11.38
C GLU A 311 8.89 0.44 -10.33
N ASP A 312 9.91 1.23 -10.70
CA ASP A 312 10.93 1.68 -9.75
C ASP A 312 10.50 3.02 -9.16
N GLU A 313 10.60 3.18 -7.84
CA GLU A 313 10.18 4.43 -7.20
C GLU A 313 11.20 5.54 -7.48
N GLU A 314 10.78 6.70 -7.99
CA GLU A 314 11.65 7.88 -8.00
C GLU A 314 11.68 8.52 -6.60
N LEU A 315 12.54 8.06 -5.69
CA LEU A 315 12.57 8.57 -4.31
C LEU A 315 12.93 10.07 -4.24
N ILE A 316 11.94 10.97 -4.15
CA ILE A 316 12.13 12.43 -4.11
C ILE A 316 11.22 13.13 -3.10
N ASP A 317 11.76 14.10 -2.36
CA ASP A 317 11.02 14.85 -1.33
C ASP A 317 10.01 15.87 -1.89
N ASP A 318 9.36 16.63 -1.00
CA ASP A 318 8.32 17.58 -1.43
C ASP A 318 8.85 18.71 -2.32
N MET A 319 10.15 18.96 -2.27
CA MET A 319 10.88 19.97 -3.02
C MET A 319 11.53 19.41 -4.28
N GLY A 320 11.33 18.11 -4.56
CA GLY A 320 11.96 17.39 -5.67
C GLY A 320 13.43 17.07 -5.44
N ASN A 321 13.91 17.08 -4.19
CA ASN A 321 15.26 16.62 -3.89
C ASN A 321 15.27 15.09 -3.76
N PRO A 322 16.28 14.40 -4.31
CA PRO A 322 16.40 12.95 -4.16
C PRO A 322 16.54 12.55 -2.69
N LEU A 323 15.85 11.47 -2.34
CA LEU A 323 15.96 10.75 -1.08
C LEU A 323 16.72 9.45 -1.32
N THR A 324 17.43 9.03 -0.30
CA THR A 324 18.02 7.69 -0.27
C THR A 324 17.01 6.68 0.28
N PRO A 325 17.13 5.38 -0.09
CA PRO A 325 16.40 4.30 0.56
C PRO A 325 16.48 4.33 2.09
N GLN A 326 17.66 4.66 2.64
CA GLN A 326 17.86 4.77 4.08
C GLN A 326 17.03 5.90 4.70
N GLU A 327 16.93 7.07 4.07
CA GLU A 327 16.12 8.18 4.58
C GLU A 327 14.62 7.85 4.60
N VAL A 328 14.13 7.04 3.67
CA VAL A 328 12.74 6.56 3.66
C VAL A 328 12.53 5.57 4.80
N ALA A 329 13.40 4.57 4.94
CA ALA A 329 13.34 3.59 6.03
C ALA A 329 13.43 4.27 7.41
N ASP A 330 14.35 5.22 7.59
CA ASP A 330 14.53 5.97 8.85
C ASP A 330 13.26 6.71 9.27
N ARG A 331 12.48 7.23 8.31
CA ARG A 331 11.19 7.89 8.61
C ARG A 331 10.14 6.90 9.10
N ILE A 332 10.06 5.72 8.49
CA ILE A 332 9.14 4.66 8.92
C ILE A 332 9.54 4.17 10.32
N ILE A 333 10.84 3.90 10.54
CA ILE A 333 11.38 3.48 11.84
C ILE A 333 11.11 4.53 12.92
N ALA A 334 11.26 5.82 12.59
CA ALA A 334 11.00 6.92 13.53
C ALA A 334 9.56 6.93 14.04
N ALA A 335 8.59 6.41 13.29
CA ALA A 335 7.19 6.30 13.73
C ALA A 335 7.01 5.35 14.92
N LYS A 336 7.91 4.38 15.12
CA LYS A 336 7.90 3.42 16.24
C LYS A 336 9.17 3.45 17.10
N GLY A 337 10.07 4.39 16.83
CA GLY A 337 11.32 4.63 17.57
C GLY A 337 12.46 3.64 17.28
N VAL A 338 12.16 2.37 17.01
CA VAL A 338 13.14 1.31 16.73
C VAL A 338 12.67 0.40 15.61
N VAL A 339 13.62 -0.17 14.84
CA VAL A 339 13.31 -1.07 13.71
C VAL A 339 12.60 -2.34 14.15
N ASP A 340 12.87 -2.83 15.37
CA ASP A 340 12.26 -4.05 15.92
C ASP A 340 10.73 -3.96 16.03
N ASN A 341 10.18 -2.74 16.06
CA ASN A 341 8.75 -2.45 16.14
C ASN A 341 8.09 -2.19 14.77
N VAL A 342 8.80 -2.45 13.68
CA VAL A 342 8.31 -2.28 12.31
C VAL A 342 8.52 -3.57 11.53
N VAL A 343 7.52 -3.99 10.76
CA VAL A 343 7.65 -5.02 9.72
C VAL A 343 7.36 -4.38 8.38
N PHE A 344 8.18 -4.66 7.37
CA PHE A 344 8.05 -4.07 6.03
C PHE A 344 7.98 -5.14 4.94
N LEU A 345 6.87 -5.15 4.20
CA LEU A 345 6.68 -5.97 3.00
C LEU A 345 6.77 -5.08 1.76
N GLY A 346 7.86 -5.22 1.00
CA GLY A 346 7.99 -4.61 -0.32
C GLY A 346 7.56 -5.59 -1.40
N ILE A 347 6.66 -5.18 -2.29
CA ILE A 347 6.20 -5.99 -3.42
C ILE A 347 6.49 -5.23 -4.71
N GLY A 348 7.36 -5.77 -5.56
CA GLY A 348 7.65 -5.18 -6.86
C GLY A 348 8.45 -6.13 -7.74
N GLY A 349 8.86 -5.69 -8.93
CA GLY A 349 9.67 -6.53 -9.80
C GLY A 349 11.09 -6.68 -9.25
N ALA A 350 11.56 -7.93 -9.05
CA ALA A 350 12.96 -8.20 -8.73
C ALA A 350 13.90 -7.97 -9.94
N SER A 351 13.30 -7.86 -11.13
CA SER A 351 13.91 -7.56 -12.42
C SER A 351 12.80 -7.30 -13.44
N ASN A 352 13.11 -6.67 -14.58
CA ASN A 352 12.13 -6.48 -15.64
C ASN A 352 11.52 -7.83 -16.10
N CYS A 353 10.20 -7.95 -16.05
CA CYS A 353 9.52 -9.23 -16.30
C CYS A 353 8.11 -9.05 -16.88
N ASN A 354 7.50 -10.19 -17.25
CA ASN A 354 6.05 -10.30 -17.44
C ASN A 354 5.57 -11.48 -16.58
N GLY A 355 4.79 -11.17 -15.55
CA GLY A 355 4.26 -12.12 -14.58
C GLY A 355 2.75 -12.37 -14.74
N PRO A 356 2.13 -13.06 -13.76
CA PRO A 356 0.69 -13.33 -13.74
C PRO A 356 -0.21 -12.09 -13.67
N TYR A 357 0.32 -10.98 -13.15
CA TYR A 357 -0.43 -9.74 -12.95
C TYR A 357 -0.13 -8.67 -14.01
N GLY A 358 1.03 -8.69 -14.64
CA GLY A 358 1.36 -7.74 -15.68
C GLY A 358 2.83 -7.75 -16.04
N SER A 359 3.29 -6.70 -16.72
CA SER A 359 4.71 -6.37 -16.76
C SER A 359 5.11 -5.72 -15.44
N ALA A 360 6.32 -5.95 -14.97
CA ALA A 360 6.92 -5.16 -13.91
C ALA A 360 8.35 -4.79 -14.29
N ASN A 361 8.78 -3.59 -13.92
CA ASN A 361 10.17 -3.14 -13.99
C ASN A 361 10.94 -3.56 -12.73
N ASP A 362 12.26 -3.46 -12.82
CA ASP A 362 13.16 -3.69 -11.69
C ASP A 362 13.01 -2.58 -10.64
N ALA A 363 12.32 -2.89 -9.53
CA ALA A 363 12.00 -1.93 -8.46
C ALA A 363 13.20 -1.76 -7.49
N VAL A 364 14.33 -1.29 -8.02
CA VAL A 364 15.63 -1.20 -7.33
C VAL A 364 15.53 -0.43 -6.01
N ASN A 365 14.82 0.68 -5.97
CA ASN A 365 14.67 1.50 -4.77
C ASN A 365 13.81 0.81 -3.70
N LEU A 366 12.70 0.20 -4.10
CA LEU A 366 11.86 -0.59 -3.18
C LEU A 366 12.61 -1.80 -2.63
N GLN A 367 13.38 -2.51 -3.46
CA GLN A 367 14.27 -3.59 -3.03
C GLN A 367 15.29 -3.09 -1.99
N ALA A 368 15.92 -1.95 -2.25
CA ALA A 368 16.92 -1.37 -1.35
C ALA A 368 16.32 -0.95 0.01
N ILE A 369 15.12 -0.36 0.02
CA ILE A 369 14.39 -0.04 1.27
C ILE A 369 14.06 -1.32 2.01
N THR A 370 13.50 -2.31 1.32
CA THR A 370 13.08 -3.58 1.92
C THR A 370 14.26 -4.33 2.53
N GLN A 371 15.43 -4.30 1.89
CA GLN A 371 16.64 -4.95 2.38
C GLN A 371 17.06 -4.47 3.77
N ILE A 372 16.83 -3.19 4.11
CA ILE A 372 17.14 -2.64 5.44
C ILE A 372 16.34 -3.37 6.53
N PHE A 373 15.07 -3.67 6.26
CA PHE A 373 14.21 -4.41 7.18
C PHE A 373 14.51 -5.91 7.15
N VAL A 374 14.84 -6.49 6.00
CA VAL A 374 15.31 -7.88 5.89
C VAL A 374 16.57 -8.10 6.73
N ASP A 375 17.54 -7.18 6.67
CA ASP A 375 18.79 -7.24 7.45
C ASP A 375 18.54 -7.18 8.97
N ALA A 376 17.37 -6.71 9.38
CA ALA A 376 16.90 -6.66 10.77
C ALA A 376 15.97 -7.82 11.15
N ASP A 377 15.78 -8.83 10.29
CA ASP A 377 14.76 -9.89 10.45
C ASP A 377 13.34 -9.32 10.65
N ARG A 378 13.05 -8.23 9.93
CA ARG A 378 11.82 -7.42 10.01
C ARG A 378 11.23 -7.09 8.64
N GLY A 379 11.67 -7.75 7.57
CA GLY A 379 11.16 -7.45 6.23
C GLY A 379 11.12 -8.63 5.29
N LEU A 380 10.33 -8.47 4.24
CA LEU A 380 10.20 -9.41 3.13
C LEU A 380 10.10 -8.62 1.82
N PHE A 381 10.93 -8.96 0.85
CA PHE A 381 10.73 -8.53 -0.52
C PHE A 381 10.03 -9.66 -1.29
N TRP A 382 8.94 -9.34 -1.97
CA TRP A 382 8.22 -10.28 -2.82
C TRP A 382 8.29 -9.85 -4.28
N ASP A 383 8.74 -10.78 -5.12
CA ASP A 383 8.86 -10.56 -6.55
C ASP A 383 7.49 -10.67 -7.24
N LEU A 384 6.92 -9.54 -7.64
CA LEU A 384 5.62 -9.45 -8.31
C LEU A 384 5.55 -10.34 -9.55
N CYS A 385 6.69 -10.57 -10.21
CA CYS A 385 6.83 -11.44 -11.37
C CYS A 385 6.48 -12.90 -11.10
N GLN A 386 6.61 -13.37 -9.86
CA GLN A 386 6.29 -14.74 -9.47
C GLN A 386 4.78 -14.94 -9.27
N GLY A 387 4.05 -13.85 -9.07
CA GLY A 387 2.65 -13.86 -8.69
C GLY A 387 2.45 -14.28 -7.23
N ASP A 388 1.26 -14.79 -6.91
CA ASP A 388 0.93 -15.41 -5.61
C ASP A 388 1.10 -14.45 -4.41
N LEU A 389 0.36 -13.34 -4.47
CA LEU A 389 0.31 -12.38 -3.37
C LEU A 389 -0.19 -13.01 -2.06
N GLU A 390 -1.06 -14.03 -2.11
CA GLU A 390 -1.52 -14.75 -0.91
C GLU A 390 -0.34 -15.35 -0.14
N THR A 391 0.60 -16.00 -0.84
CA THR A 391 1.82 -16.53 -0.20
C THR A 391 2.72 -15.40 0.32
N ALA A 392 2.84 -14.28 -0.41
CA ALA A 392 3.60 -13.12 0.04
C ALA A 392 3.11 -12.60 1.40
N PHE A 393 1.80 -12.39 1.53
CA PHE A 393 1.18 -11.92 2.76
C PHE A 393 1.26 -12.95 3.87
N ALA A 394 1.05 -14.24 3.58
CA ALA A 394 1.20 -15.30 4.58
C ALA A 394 2.61 -15.32 5.19
N GLN A 395 3.65 -15.20 4.35
CA GLN A 395 5.04 -15.14 4.83
C GLN A 395 5.34 -13.86 5.62
N ALA A 396 4.82 -12.70 5.17
CA ALA A 396 4.98 -11.45 5.91
C ALA A 396 4.31 -11.54 7.30
N ILE A 397 3.13 -12.16 7.39
CA ILE A 397 2.42 -12.36 8.66
C ILE A 397 3.20 -13.27 9.61
N GLU A 398 3.95 -14.27 9.11
CA GLU A 398 4.87 -15.05 9.95
C GLU A 398 5.98 -14.17 10.56
N ILE A 399 6.46 -13.16 9.83
CA ILE A 399 7.42 -12.17 10.36
C ILE A 399 6.75 -11.27 11.40
N VAL A 400 5.52 -10.83 11.15
CA VAL A 400 4.70 -10.06 12.13
C VAL A 400 4.51 -10.87 13.42
N ASP A 401 4.16 -12.15 13.32
CA ASP A 401 4.02 -13.06 14.47
C ASP A 401 5.30 -13.15 15.31
N GLN A 402 6.45 -13.29 14.65
CA GLN A 402 7.74 -13.32 15.33
C GLN A 402 8.08 -11.98 15.98
N ALA A 403 7.92 -10.87 15.26
CA ALA A 403 8.20 -9.52 15.76
C ALA A 403 7.33 -9.16 16.98
N CYS A 404 6.11 -9.70 17.05
CA CYS A 404 5.20 -9.47 18.17
C CYS A 404 5.69 -10.02 19.51
N PHE A 405 6.62 -10.97 19.54
CA PHE A 405 7.24 -11.45 20.79
C PHE A 405 8.39 -10.55 21.27
N ASP A 406 8.89 -9.66 20.41
CA ASP A 406 10.06 -8.83 20.65
C ASP A 406 9.73 -7.34 20.79
N ILE A 407 8.44 -6.97 20.74
CA ILE A 407 8.04 -5.57 20.75
C ILE A 407 8.58 -4.82 21.98
N VAL A 408 9.13 -3.63 21.75
CA VAL A 408 9.60 -2.73 22.80
C VAL A 408 8.55 -1.61 22.94
N PRO A 409 7.75 -1.60 24.02
CA PRO A 409 6.81 -0.51 24.25
C PRO A 409 7.54 0.84 24.30
N GLN A 410 7.02 1.84 23.60
CA GLN A 410 7.59 3.19 23.54
C GLN A 410 7.14 4.08 24.71
#